data_AF-A0A7W8EWU8-F1
#
_entry.id   AF-A0A7W8EWU8-F1
#
_cell.length_a   1.000
_cell.length_b   1.000
_cell.length_c   1.000
_cell.angle_alpha   90.00
_cell.angle_beta   90.00
_cell.angle_gamma   90.00
#
_symmetry.space_group_name_H-M   'P 1'
#
loop_
_entity.id
_entity.type
_entity.pdbx_description
1 polymer ?
#
loop_
_entity_poly.entity_id
_entity_poly.type
_entity_poly.pdbx_seq_one_letter_code
_entity_poly.pdbx_strand_id
1 'polypeptide(L)'
;MERALSVPSLSAADVAAHVAASYVRPRRTVLASFPAGGPRGSWPAEEFAQQRRREGVAVDVVMDLDSDAFLVVSAEGDGKSSYEVLLKSRRPRPYPTGVA
;
A
#
# COMPACT_ATOMS: atom_id res chain seq x y z
N MET A 1 20.68 25.56 30.61
CA MET A 1 20.81 25.51 29.15
C MET A 1 20.09 24.26 28.64
N GLU A 2 18.76 24.22 28.75
CA GLU A 2 17.98 23.09 28.23
C GLU A 2 17.55 23.40 26.79
N ARG A 3 18.09 22.67 25.82
CA ARG A 3 17.57 22.68 24.46
C ARG A 3 16.29 21.85 24.46
N ALA A 4 15.15 22.52 24.51
CA ALA A 4 13.87 21.91 24.19
C ALA A 4 13.98 21.30 22.77
N LEU A 5 13.88 19.96 22.70
CA LEU A 5 13.78 19.25 21.44
C LEU A 5 12.47 19.67 20.79
N SER A 6 12.55 20.54 19.79
CA SER A 6 11.41 20.98 18.98
C SER A 6 10.80 19.76 18.31
N VAL A 7 9.66 19.30 18.82
CA VAL A 7 8.87 18.26 18.15
C VAL A 7 8.44 18.85 16.80
N PRO A 8 8.73 18.19 15.66
CA PRO A 8 8.29 18.70 14.37
C PRO A 8 6.75 18.70 14.34
N SER A 9 6.16 19.89 14.45
CA SER A 9 4.74 20.11 14.18
C SER A 9 4.55 19.85 12.69
N LEU A 10 3.84 18.78 12.34
CA LEU A 10 3.42 18.53 10.97
C LEU A 10 2.67 19.76 10.47
N SER A 11 3.20 20.39 9.42
CA SER A 11 2.55 21.52 8.77
C SER A 11 1.18 21.07 8.24
N ALA A 12 0.24 22.00 8.08
CA ALA A 12 -1.00 21.73 7.36
C ALA A 12 -0.73 21.14 5.96
N ALA A 13 0.40 21.49 5.33
CA ALA A 13 0.86 20.90 4.08
C ALA A 13 1.29 19.44 4.23
N ASP A 14 1.92 19.05 5.34
CA ASP A 14 2.33 17.67 5.60
C ASP A 14 1.11 16.79 5.89
N VAL A 15 0.13 17.32 6.63
CA VAL A 15 -1.16 16.64 6.87
C VAL A 15 -1.93 16.50 5.56
N ALA A 16 -1.99 17.54 4.73
CA ALA A 16 -2.64 17.48 3.42
C ALA A 16 -1.93 16.52 2.46
N ALA A 17 -0.60 16.47 2.47
CA ALA A 17 0.17 15.52 1.68
C ALA A 17 -0.03 14.07 2.16
N HIS A 18 -0.08 13.85 3.47
CA HIS A 18 -0.39 12.54 4.07
C HIS A 18 -1.80 12.08 3.69
N VAL A 19 -2.77 12.98 3.77
CA VAL A 19 -4.17 12.72 3.42
C VAL A 19 -4.33 12.49 1.91
N ALA A 20 -3.74 13.33 1.06
CA ALA A 20 -3.72 13.14 -0.40
C ALA A 20 -3.05 11.82 -0.78
N ALA A 21 -1.91 11.47 -0.16
CA ALA A 21 -1.24 10.19 -0.37
C ALA A 21 -2.06 9.00 0.14
N SER A 22 -2.88 9.17 1.18
CA SER A 22 -3.81 8.13 1.65
C SER A 22 -4.93 7.84 0.66
N TYR A 23 -5.39 8.83 -0.11
CA TYR A 23 -6.35 8.64 -1.22
C TYR A 23 -5.71 8.01 -2.47
N VAL A 24 -4.39 8.12 -2.62
CA VAL A 24 -3.63 7.40 -3.66
C VAL A 24 -3.43 5.93 -3.27
N ARG A 25 -3.57 5.57 -2.00
CA ARG A 25 -3.62 4.17 -1.60
C ARG A 25 -5.00 3.61 -1.92
N PRO A 26 -5.10 2.58 -2.77
CA PRO A 26 -6.39 1.98 -3.06
C PRO A 26 -7.04 1.49 -1.77
N ARG A 27 -8.34 1.70 -1.68
CA ARG A 27 -9.13 1.33 -0.50
C ARG A 27 -9.04 -0.19 -0.36
N ARG A 28 -8.55 -0.67 0.77
CA ARG A 28 -8.38 -2.10 1.00
C ARG A 28 -9.61 -2.66 1.70
N THR A 29 -10.22 -3.68 1.11
CA THR A 29 -11.37 -4.37 1.69
C THR A 29 -10.96 -5.80 2.02
N VAL A 30 -11.19 -6.24 3.26
CA VAL A 30 -10.93 -7.62 3.67
C VAL A 30 -12.02 -8.51 3.09
N LEU A 31 -11.63 -9.50 2.29
CA LEU A 31 -12.53 -10.47 1.68
C LEU A 31 -12.64 -11.76 2.50
N ALA A 32 -11.55 -12.17 3.16
CA ALA A 32 -11.49 -13.37 3.99
C ALA A 32 -10.36 -13.27 5.02
N SER A 33 -10.50 -13.99 6.13
CA SER A 33 -9.49 -14.12 7.19
C SER A 33 -9.25 -15.59 7.49
N PHE A 34 -7.98 -15.96 7.69
CA PHE A 34 -7.53 -17.33 7.96
C PHE A 34 -6.58 -17.33 9.15
N PRO A 35 -6.76 -18.20 10.16
CA PRO A 35 -5.87 -18.23 11.32
C PRO A 35 -4.45 -18.65 10.91
N ALA A 36 -3.43 -17.97 11.42
CA ALA A 36 -2.04 -18.25 11.07
C ALA A 36 -1.51 -19.55 11.70
N GLY A 37 -2.06 -19.96 12.84
CA GLY A 37 -1.67 -21.17 13.58
C GLY A 37 -2.16 -22.50 13.01
N GLY A 38 -2.80 -22.52 11.83
CA GLY A 38 -3.28 -23.77 11.22
C GLY A 38 -2.13 -24.68 10.73
N PRO A 39 -2.34 -26.00 10.57
CA PRO A 39 -1.29 -26.95 10.16
C PRO A 39 -0.71 -26.68 8.76
N ARG A 40 -1.34 -25.80 7.98
CA ARG A 40 -0.90 -25.40 6.63
C ARG A 40 -0.41 -23.95 6.53
N GLY A 41 -0.27 -23.24 7.66
CA GLY A 41 0.17 -21.84 7.67
C GLY A 41 -0.66 -20.94 6.75
N SER A 42 0.00 -20.14 5.91
CA SER A 42 -0.63 -19.19 4.97
C SER A 42 -1.32 -19.84 3.77
N TRP A 43 -1.10 -21.13 3.52
CA TRP A 43 -1.54 -21.80 2.28
C TRP A 43 -3.04 -21.64 1.98
N PRO A 44 -3.98 -21.77 2.95
CA PRO A 44 -5.40 -21.55 2.68
C PRO A 44 -5.72 -20.12 2.21
N ALA A 45 -5.01 -19.11 2.76
CA ALA A 45 -5.17 -17.72 2.35
C ALA A 45 -4.60 -17.50 0.93
N GLU A 46 -3.49 -18.14 0.61
CA GLU A 46 -2.88 -18.09 -0.73
C GLU A 46 -3.74 -18.76 -1.80
N GLU A 47 -4.34 -19.92 -1.52
CA GLU A 47 -5.27 -20.58 -2.44
C GLU A 47 -6.50 -19.72 -2.72
N PHE A 48 -7.10 -19.16 -1.66
CA PHE A 48 -8.23 -18.25 -1.82
C PHE A 48 -7.84 -17.01 -2.63
N ALA A 49 -6.67 -16.43 -2.36
CA ALA A 49 -6.17 -15.30 -3.13
C ALA A 49 -5.92 -15.66 -4.60
N GLN A 50 -5.37 -16.84 -4.89
CA GLN A 50 -5.19 -17.31 -6.27
C GLN A 50 -6.54 -17.49 -6.98
N GLN A 51 -7.53 -18.07 -6.31
CA GLN A 51 -8.87 -18.23 -6.86
C GLN A 51 -9.49 -16.87 -7.21
N ARG A 52 -9.37 -15.89 -6.30
CA ARG A 52 -9.84 -14.51 -6.55
C ARG A 52 -9.11 -13.81 -7.69
N ARG A 53 -7.80 -14.03 -7.82
CA ARG A 53 -7.03 -13.49 -8.96
C ARG A 53 -7.44 -14.13 -10.29
N ARG A 54 -7.78 -15.43 -10.31
CA ARG A 54 -8.34 -16.11 -11.49
C ARG A 54 -9.71 -15.56 -11.87
N GLU A 55 -10.50 -15.14 -10.88
CA GLU A 55 -11.77 -14.43 -11.07
C GLU A 55 -11.59 -12.96 -11.50
N GLY A 56 -10.35 -12.49 -11.65
CA GLY A 56 -10.03 -11.12 -12.07
C GLY A 56 -10.00 -10.09 -10.94
N VAL A 57 -10.14 -10.51 -9.68
CA VAL A 57 -10.08 -9.62 -8.52
C VAL A 57 -8.64 -9.44 -8.09
N ALA A 58 -8.16 -8.19 -8.07
CA ALA A 58 -6.84 -7.84 -7.56
C ALA A 58 -6.83 -7.95 -6.03
N VAL A 59 -6.23 -9.03 -5.51
CA VAL A 59 -6.13 -9.30 -4.08
C VAL A 59 -4.69 -9.57 -3.64
N ASP A 60 -4.40 -9.21 -2.40
CA ASP A 60 -3.16 -9.46 -1.68
C ASP A 60 -3.43 -10.25 -0.39
N VAL A 61 -2.43 -11.01 0.06
CA VAL A 61 -2.45 -11.67 1.37
C VAL A 61 -1.56 -10.86 2.32
N VAL A 62 -2.12 -10.45 3.45
CA VAL A 62 -1.42 -9.67 4.49
C VAL A 62 -1.51 -10.42 5.81
N MET A 63 -0.43 -10.43 6.57
CA MET A 63 -0.43 -10.96 7.93
C MET A 63 -0.86 -9.86 8.90
N ASP A 64 -1.97 -10.09 9.59
CA ASP A 64 -2.36 -9.33 10.77
C ASP A 64 -1.72 -9.96 12.00
N LEU A 65 -0.79 -9.22 12.60
CA LEU A 65 -0.03 -9.65 13.76
C LEU A 65 -0.86 -9.57 15.05
N ASP A 66 -1.83 -8.66 15.13
CA ASP A 66 -2.62 -8.47 16.36
C ASP A 66 -3.61 -9.62 16.55
N SER A 67 -4.22 -10.08 15.44
CA SER A 67 -5.17 -11.19 15.44
C SER A 67 -4.56 -12.55 15.12
N ASP A 68 -3.25 -12.61 14.88
CA ASP A 68 -2.53 -13.80 14.41
C ASP A 68 -3.23 -14.50 13.21
N ALA A 69 -3.52 -13.73 12.17
CA ALA A 69 -4.31 -14.17 11.03
C ALA A 69 -3.77 -13.65 9.69
N PHE A 70 -3.92 -14.47 8.64
CA PHE A 70 -3.74 -14.04 7.26
C PHE A 70 -5.05 -13.48 6.72
N LEU A 71 -5.02 -12.21 6.31
CA LEU A 71 -6.12 -11.51 5.69
C LEU A 71 -5.93 -11.46 4.19
N VAL A 72 -6.96 -11.84 3.43
CA VAL A 72 -7.01 -11.62 1.98
C VAL A 72 -7.74 -10.31 1.72
N VAL A 73 -7.04 -9.32 1.18
CA VAL A 73 -7.57 -7.97 0.95
C VAL A 73 -7.61 -7.65 -0.54
N SER A 74 -8.72 -7.07 -1.02
CA SER A 74 -8.78 -6.48 -2.35
C SER A 74 -8.34 -5.03 -2.34
N ALA A 75 -7.69 -4.59 -3.41
CA ALA A 75 -7.44 -3.18 -3.67
C ALA A 75 -8.60 -2.63 -4.51
N GLU A 76 -9.56 -1.95 -3.87
CA GLU A 76 -10.52 -1.10 -4.57
C GLU A 76 -9.81 0.19 -4.98
N GLY A 77 -9.43 0.24 -6.24
CA GLY A 77 -8.60 1.29 -6.81
C GLY A 77 -7.54 0.61 -7.63
N ASP A 78 -7.75 0.61 -8.94
CA ASP A 78 -6.83 0.08 -9.92
C ASP A 78 -5.42 0.62 -9.67
N GLY A 79 -4.58 -0.18 -9.00
CA GLY A 79 -3.18 0.12 -8.72
C GLY A 79 -2.33 0.25 -9.98
N LYS A 80 -2.93 0.08 -11.17
CA LYS A 80 -2.31 0.40 -12.46
C LYS A 80 -2.53 1.85 -12.89
N SER A 81 -3.57 2.54 -12.42
CA SER A 81 -3.86 3.91 -12.85
C SER A 81 -2.92 4.95 -12.21
N SER A 82 -2.61 4.83 -10.91
CA SER A 82 -1.95 5.92 -10.18
C SER A 82 -0.45 6.06 -10.48
N TYR A 83 0.28 4.95 -10.67
CA TYR A 83 1.70 5.00 -11.04
C TYR A 83 1.89 5.38 -12.51
N GLU A 84 1.00 4.93 -13.39
CA GLU A 84 1.05 5.25 -14.81
C GLU A 84 0.67 6.71 -15.08
N VAL A 85 -0.34 7.25 -14.38
CA VAL A 85 -0.67 8.68 -14.41
C VAL A 85 0.47 9.51 -13.83
N LEU A 86 1.08 9.09 -12.71
CA LEU A 86 2.21 9.81 -12.12
C LEU A 86 3.47 9.79 -13.00
N LEU A 87 3.77 8.69 -13.70
CA LEU A 87 4.87 8.59 -14.65
C LEU A 87 4.60 9.40 -15.93
N LYS A 88 3.37 9.38 -16.45
CA LYS A 88 2.97 10.14 -17.64
C LYS A 88 2.87 11.65 -17.39
N SER A 89 2.57 12.08 -16.16
CA SER A 89 2.49 13.50 -15.78
C SER A 89 3.83 14.12 -15.35
N ARG A 90 4.87 13.31 -15.12
CA ARG A 90 6.22 13.82 -14.86
C ARG A 90 6.88 14.14 -16.19
N ARG A 91 6.99 15.45 -16.51
CA ARG A 91 7.91 15.88 -17.58
C ARG A 91 9.29 15.25 -17.31
N PRO A 92 9.93 14.62 -18.29
CA PRO A 92 11.25 14.05 -18.09
C PRO A 92 12.17 15.16 -17.60
N ARG A 93 12.79 14.96 -16.43
CA ARG A 93 13.87 15.87 -16.01
C ARG A 93 14.98 15.70 -17.05
N PRO A 94 15.40 16.76 -17.75
CA PRO A 94 16.54 16.65 -18.63
C PRO A 94 17.75 16.27 -17.78
N TYR A 95 18.41 15.18 -18.14
CA TYR A 95 19.75 14.90 -17.62
C TYR A 95 20.65 16.06 -18.07
N PRO A 96 21.39 16.71 -17.16
CA PRO A 96 22.37 17.70 -17.57
C PRO A 96 23.47 16.99 -18.35
N THR A 97 23.41 17.07 -19.68
CA THR A 97 24.54 16.74 -20.55
C THR A 97 25.55 17.86 -20.40
N GLY A 98 26.58 17.62 -19.58
CA GLY A 98 27.65 18.60 -19.38
C GLY A 98 28.54 18.23 -18.21
N VAL A 99 29.41 17.24 -18.42
CA VAL A 99 30.70 17.22 -17.73
C VAL A 99 31.75 17.41 -18.81
N ALA A 100 32.47 18.53 -18.71
CA ALA A 100 33.59 18.91 -19.56
C ALA A 100 34.82 18.04 -19.25
#